data_AF-A0A917ISJ0-F1
#
_entry.id   AF-A0A917ISJ0-F1
#
_cell.length_a   1.000
_cell.length_b   1.000
_cell.length_c   1.000
_cell.angle_alpha   90.00
_cell.angle_beta   90.00
_cell.angle_gamma   90.00
#
_symmetry.space_group_name_H-M   'P 1'
#
loop_
_entity.id
_entity.type
_entity.pdbx_description
1 polymer ?
#
loop_
_entity_poly.entity_id
_entity_poly.type
_entity_poly.pdbx_seq_one_letter_code
_entity_poly.pdbx_strand_id
1 'polypeptide(L)'
;MSTDTIATSEPQNDTEPTLGAVTKRRRTTKVDPVLAEAIDVARAGILEITTETSIGSVHHLRGEEERLTTHLFECTLPGYRGWFWFATLSRAPRSKRATICEVGLLPGDDALLAPAWVPWAERLKNIAPADLEELEGLDDAEEADEE
;
A
#
# COMPACT_ATOMS: atom_id res chain seq x y z
N MET A 1 7.17 -57.73 6.78
CA MET A 1 6.49 -56.53 6.25
C MET A 1 6.84 -55.40 7.20
N SER A 2 7.94 -54.70 6.92
CA SER A 2 8.39 -53.58 7.74
C SER A 2 7.79 -52.30 7.18
N THR A 3 7.05 -51.59 8.01
CA THR A 3 6.54 -50.25 7.70
C THR A 3 7.67 -49.26 7.94
N ASP A 4 8.24 -48.72 6.86
CA ASP A 4 9.13 -47.57 6.95
C ASP A 4 8.32 -46.35 7.40
N THR A 5 8.71 -45.82 8.57
CA THR A 5 8.21 -44.56 9.10
C THR A 5 8.85 -43.43 8.30
N ILE A 6 8.06 -42.74 7.47
CA ILE A 6 8.51 -41.49 6.84
C ILE A 6 8.59 -40.43 7.94
N ALA A 7 9.80 -40.05 8.31
CA ALA A 7 10.04 -38.91 9.18
C ALA A 7 9.62 -37.63 8.44
N THR A 8 8.53 -37.01 8.88
CA THR A 8 8.17 -35.65 8.48
C THR A 8 9.17 -34.69 9.11
N SER A 9 10.21 -34.31 8.36
CA SER A 9 11.10 -33.21 8.75
C SER A 9 10.38 -31.89 8.53
N GLU A 10 10.16 -31.12 9.60
CA GLU A 10 9.72 -29.73 9.54
C GLU A 10 10.72 -28.90 8.73
N PRO A 11 10.27 -28.05 7.79
CA PRO A 11 11.18 -27.11 7.13
C PRO A 11 11.62 -26.04 8.14
N GLN A 12 12.88 -26.11 8.57
CA GLN A 12 13.53 -25.06 9.35
C GLN A 12 13.69 -23.79 8.50
N ASN A 13 12.70 -22.90 8.56
CA ASN A 13 12.83 -21.54 8.04
C ASN A 13 13.54 -20.66 9.09
N ASP A 14 14.84 -20.88 9.28
CA ASP A 14 15.70 -20.14 10.22
C ASP A 14 16.14 -18.76 9.69
N THR A 15 15.43 -18.19 8.71
CA THR A 15 15.75 -16.85 8.19
C THR A 15 14.68 -15.87 8.64
N GLU A 16 15.07 -14.93 9.50
CA GLU A 16 14.20 -13.86 10.00
C GLU A 16 13.60 -13.08 8.82
N PRO A 17 12.27 -13.11 8.60
CA PRO A 17 11.64 -12.42 7.49
C PRO A 17 11.86 -10.91 7.65
N THR A 18 12.80 -10.36 6.89
CA THR A 18 13.13 -8.94 6.90
C THR A 18 12.35 -8.24 5.79
N LEU A 19 11.70 -7.11 6.08
CA LEU A 19 10.96 -6.28 5.11
C LEU A 19 11.86 -5.60 4.05
N GLY A 20 13.11 -6.03 3.91
CA GLY A 20 14.15 -5.31 3.17
C GLY A 20 14.64 -4.06 3.90
N ALA A 21 15.72 -3.45 3.38
CA ALA A 21 16.25 -2.23 3.95
C ALA A 21 15.34 -1.02 3.62
N VAL A 22 15.18 -0.11 4.58
CA VAL A 22 14.48 1.16 4.36
C VAL A 22 15.11 1.89 3.17
N THR A 23 14.34 2.07 2.10
CA THR A 23 14.82 2.74 0.90
C THR A 23 14.95 4.23 1.18
N LYS A 24 16.12 4.82 0.89
CA LYS A 24 16.34 6.27 1.08
C LYS A 24 15.41 7.05 0.15
N ARG A 25 14.73 8.10 0.67
CA ARG A 25 13.93 9.02 -0.15
C ARG A 25 14.80 9.59 -1.29
N ARG A 26 14.32 9.46 -2.52
CA ARG A 26 14.98 10.01 -3.71
C ARG A 26 14.82 11.53 -3.73
N ARG A 27 15.83 12.24 -4.21
CA ARG A 27 15.75 13.70 -4.40
C ARG A 27 14.83 14.03 -5.58
N THR A 28 14.01 15.06 -5.42
CA THR A 28 13.18 15.58 -6.52
C THR A 28 14.04 16.17 -7.63
N THR A 29 13.60 16.00 -8.87
CA THR A 29 14.17 16.65 -10.05
C THR A 29 13.35 17.87 -10.46
N LYS A 30 13.80 18.59 -11.50
CA LYS A 30 13.08 19.74 -12.06
C LYS A 30 11.79 19.25 -12.73
N VAL A 31 10.67 19.84 -12.34
CA VAL A 31 9.36 19.55 -12.93
C VAL A 31 9.31 19.99 -14.40
N ASP A 32 8.79 19.12 -15.27
CA ASP A 32 8.55 19.44 -16.68
C ASP A 32 7.31 20.35 -16.81
N PRO A 33 7.39 21.50 -17.49
CA PRO A 33 6.27 22.45 -17.57
C PRO A 33 5.00 21.86 -18.20
N VAL A 34 5.13 21.00 -19.21
CA VAL A 34 3.98 20.37 -19.87
C VAL A 34 3.29 19.40 -18.93
N LEU A 35 4.08 18.67 -18.12
CA LEU A 35 3.52 17.80 -17.10
C LEU A 35 2.90 18.61 -15.95
N ALA A 36 3.54 19.69 -15.49
CA ALA A 36 3.00 20.55 -14.45
C ALA A 36 1.59 21.10 -14.79
N GLU A 37 1.39 21.47 -16.05
CA GLU A 37 0.10 21.99 -16.56
C GLU A 37 -0.96 20.89 -16.75
N ALA A 38 -0.58 19.61 -16.78
CA ALA A 38 -1.47 18.47 -17.06
C ALA A 38 -2.30 18.01 -15.84
N ILE A 39 -2.77 18.96 -15.02
CA ILE A 39 -3.56 18.69 -13.81
C ILE A 39 -4.86 17.95 -14.14
N ASP A 40 -5.54 18.34 -15.22
CA ASP A 40 -6.79 17.70 -15.64
C ASP A 40 -6.58 16.25 -16.05
N VAL A 41 -5.45 15.94 -16.70
CA VAL A 41 -5.09 14.56 -17.07
C VAL A 41 -4.84 13.74 -15.81
N ALA A 42 -4.07 14.29 -14.86
CA ALA A 42 -3.80 13.65 -13.57
C ALA A 42 -5.10 13.34 -12.81
N ARG A 43 -5.99 14.32 -12.72
CA ARG A 43 -7.27 14.22 -12.02
C ARG A 43 -8.21 13.22 -12.71
N ALA A 44 -8.28 13.26 -14.04
CA ALA A 44 -9.06 12.29 -14.82
C ALA A 44 -8.60 10.85 -14.55
N GLY A 45 -7.30 10.60 -14.51
CA GLY A 45 -6.76 9.28 -14.19
C GLY A 45 -7.13 8.78 -12.78
N ILE A 46 -7.07 9.68 -11.78
CA ILE A 46 -7.48 9.33 -10.41
C ILE A 46 -8.98 9.02 -10.35
N LEU A 47 -9.81 9.78 -11.06
CA LEU A 47 -11.26 9.58 -11.13
C LEU A 47 -11.67 8.26 -11.79
N GLU A 48 -10.76 7.54 -12.46
CA GLU A 48 -11.04 6.18 -12.94
C GLU A 48 -11.14 5.15 -11.81
N ILE A 49 -10.52 5.42 -10.65
CA ILE A 49 -10.45 4.49 -9.51
C ILE A 49 -11.16 5.00 -8.25
N THR A 50 -11.62 6.26 -8.24
CA THR A 50 -12.24 6.88 -7.07
C THR A 50 -13.30 7.91 -7.47
N THR A 51 -13.99 8.45 -6.47
CA THR A 51 -15.01 9.49 -6.66
C THR A 51 -14.43 10.88 -6.49
N GLU A 52 -15.06 11.88 -7.12
CA GLU A 52 -14.66 13.29 -6.99
C GLU A 52 -14.60 13.76 -5.53
N THR A 53 -15.50 13.27 -4.69
CA THR A 53 -15.58 13.64 -3.28
C THR A 53 -14.38 13.18 -2.46
N SER A 54 -13.58 12.22 -2.96
CA SER A 54 -12.40 11.70 -2.27
C SER A 54 -11.13 12.54 -2.52
N ILE A 55 -11.20 13.50 -3.45
CA ILE A 55 -10.09 14.35 -3.88
C ILE A 55 -10.24 15.72 -3.23
N GLY A 56 -9.27 16.08 -2.40
CA GLY A 56 -9.23 17.34 -1.67
C GLY A 56 -8.76 18.52 -2.53
N SER A 57 -8.69 19.68 -1.88
CA SER A 57 -8.34 20.94 -2.56
C SER A 57 -6.84 21.18 -2.67
N VAL A 58 -6.05 20.55 -1.77
CA VAL A 58 -4.60 20.69 -1.78
C VAL A 58 -4.00 19.90 -2.93
N HIS A 59 -3.15 20.57 -3.70
CA HIS A 59 -2.43 19.98 -4.84
C HIS A 59 -0.94 20.31 -4.75
N HIS A 60 -0.10 19.30 -4.94
CA HIS A 60 1.36 19.40 -5.00
C HIS A 60 1.90 18.74 -6.26
N LEU A 61 3.10 19.18 -6.63
CA LEU A 61 3.85 18.65 -7.77
C LEU A 61 5.22 18.16 -7.30
N ARG A 62 5.59 16.97 -7.73
CA ARG A 62 6.91 16.38 -7.47
C ARG A 62 7.55 15.92 -8.77
N GLY A 63 8.76 16.40 -9.05
CA GLY A 63 9.55 15.92 -10.19
C GLY A 63 10.26 14.63 -9.82
N GLU A 64 9.99 13.54 -10.54
CA GLU A 64 10.62 12.25 -10.27
C GLU A 64 11.93 12.13 -11.07
N GLU A 65 11.84 12.29 -12.39
CA GLU A 65 12.95 12.17 -13.33
C GLU A 65 12.73 13.09 -14.55
N GLU A 66 13.60 13.01 -15.57
CA GLU A 66 13.39 13.75 -16.80
C GLU A 66 12.07 13.35 -17.46
N ARG A 67 11.17 14.33 -17.66
CA ARG A 67 9.84 14.13 -18.25
C ARG A 67 9.00 13.10 -17.48
N LEU A 68 9.18 13.05 -16.15
CA LEU A 68 8.39 12.24 -15.23
C LEU A 68 8.01 13.10 -14.02
N THR A 69 6.72 13.27 -13.76
CA THR A 69 6.21 14.16 -12.71
C THR A 69 4.99 13.54 -12.05
N THR A 70 4.95 13.60 -10.72
CA THR A 70 3.83 13.11 -9.92
C THR A 70 3.01 14.30 -9.41
N HIS A 71 1.72 14.28 -9.72
CA HIS A 71 0.72 15.16 -9.13
C HIS A 71 0.19 14.49 -7.88
N LEU A 72 0.12 15.24 -6.78
CA LEU A 72 -0.37 14.77 -5.48
C LEU A 72 -1.58 15.61 -5.09
N PHE A 73 -2.72 14.98 -4.87
CA PHE A 73 -3.95 15.63 -4.40
C PHE A 73 -4.27 15.10 -3.02
N GLU A 74 -4.71 15.95 -2.11
CA GLU A 74 -5.16 15.53 -0.78
C GLU A 74 -6.22 14.42 -0.88
N CYS A 75 -6.11 13.40 -0.03
CA CYS A 75 -7.14 12.37 0.10
C CYS A 75 -8.09 12.73 1.25
N THR A 76 -9.38 12.75 0.95
CA THR A 76 -10.45 13.04 1.94
C THR A 76 -11.21 11.80 2.38
N LEU A 77 -10.77 10.60 1.97
CA LEU A 77 -11.38 9.35 2.42
C LEU A 77 -11.26 9.19 3.94
N PRO A 78 -12.31 8.73 4.63
CA PRO A 78 -12.23 8.34 6.03
C PRO A 78 -11.12 7.29 6.24
N GLY A 79 -10.29 7.48 7.27
CA GLY A 79 -9.16 6.59 7.58
C GLY A 79 -7.85 6.90 6.83
N TYR A 80 -7.89 7.71 5.78
CA TYR A 80 -6.71 8.09 4.98
C TYR A 80 -6.22 9.51 5.29
N ARG A 81 -6.35 9.95 6.54
CA ARG A 81 -5.86 11.27 6.98
C ARG A 81 -4.37 11.42 6.64
N GLY A 82 -4.01 12.52 5.99
CA GLY A 82 -2.63 12.83 5.62
C GLY A 82 -2.11 12.05 4.42
N TRP A 83 -2.95 11.24 3.76
CA TRP A 83 -2.60 10.58 2.50
C TRP A 83 -2.92 11.48 1.31
N PHE A 84 -2.26 11.20 0.20
CA PHE A 84 -2.46 11.88 -1.08
C PHE A 84 -2.81 10.86 -2.15
N TRP A 85 -3.84 11.17 -2.95
CA TRP A 85 -3.97 10.59 -4.27
C TRP A 85 -2.80 11.04 -5.12
N PHE A 86 -2.18 10.12 -5.85
CA PHE A 86 -1.13 10.46 -6.78
C PHE A 86 -1.51 10.04 -8.20
N ALA A 87 -0.99 10.80 -9.16
CA ALA A 87 -0.91 10.40 -10.54
C ALA A 87 0.50 10.72 -11.03
N THR A 88 1.24 9.69 -11.48
CA THR A 88 2.53 9.89 -12.11
C THR A 88 2.33 9.99 -13.61
N LEU A 89 2.79 11.09 -14.21
CA LEU A 89 2.66 11.37 -15.63
C LEU A 89 4.04 11.39 -16.27
N SER A 90 4.11 10.94 -17.52
CA SER A 90 5.29 11.02 -18.36
C SER A 90 4.97 11.64 -19.71
N ARG A 91 6.02 12.06 -20.42
CA ARG A 91 5.90 12.62 -21.78
C ARG A 91 7.01 12.10 -22.69
N ALA A 92 6.61 11.51 -23.81
CA ALA A 92 7.54 11.06 -24.84
C ALA A 92 8.40 12.23 -25.38
N PRO A 93 9.65 11.98 -25.82
CA PRO A 93 10.50 13.00 -26.43
C PRO A 93 9.78 13.75 -27.57
N ARG A 94 9.93 15.08 -27.60
CA ARG A 94 9.30 16.00 -28.59
C ARG A 94 7.75 16.03 -28.60
N SER A 95 7.07 15.17 -27.85
CA SER A 95 5.61 15.23 -27.68
C SER A 95 5.20 16.42 -26.82
N LYS A 96 4.00 16.99 -27.01
CA LYS A 96 3.37 17.92 -26.06
C LYS A 96 2.25 17.26 -25.23
N ARG A 97 2.06 15.95 -25.41
CA ARG A 97 1.01 15.17 -24.76
C ARG A 97 1.57 14.44 -23.55
N ALA A 98 0.97 14.68 -22.39
CA ALA A 98 1.21 13.91 -21.17
C ALA A 98 0.45 12.58 -21.21
N THR A 99 1.00 11.55 -20.60
CA THR A 99 0.40 10.22 -20.42
C THR A 99 0.55 9.76 -18.99
N ILE A 100 -0.47 9.09 -18.45
CA ILE A 100 -0.45 8.55 -17.10
C ILE A 100 0.36 7.25 -17.09
N CYS A 101 1.25 7.10 -16.11
CA CYS A 101 2.00 5.88 -15.84
C CYS A 101 1.29 5.03 -14.77
N GLU A 102 0.81 5.68 -13.71
CA GLU A 102 0.21 5.03 -12.55
C GLU A 102 -0.59 6.06 -11.74
N VAL A 103 -1.56 5.55 -10.99
CA VAL A 103 -2.37 6.29 -10.03
C VAL A 103 -2.54 5.46 -8.76
N GLY A 104 -2.75 6.11 -7.61
CA GLY A 104 -2.97 5.40 -6.36
C GLY A 104 -2.92 6.33 -5.15
N LEU A 105 -2.59 5.77 -3.99
CA LEU A 105 -2.45 6.49 -2.73
C LEU A 105 -1.03 6.43 -2.20
N LEU A 106 -0.53 7.55 -1.70
CA LEU A 106 0.74 7.64 -1.00
C LEU A 106 0.56 8.29 0.37
N PRO A 107 1.22 7.78 1.42
CA PRO A 107 1.21 8.43 2.71
C PRO A 107 2.03 9.74 2.64
N GLY A 108 1.44 10.84 3.12
CA GLY A 108 2.15 12.08 3.41
C GLY A 108 2.80 12.04 4.78
N ASP A 109 3.44 13.14 5.18
CA ASP A 109 4.16 13.21 6.46
C ASP A 109 3.22 13.16 7.68
N ASP A 110 1.94 13.53 7.51
CA ASP A 110 0.89 13.45 8.55
C ASP A 110 0.07 12.14 8.48
N ALA A 111 0.46 11.19 7.64
CA ALA A 111 -0.26 9.94 7.46
C ALA A 111 -0.11 9.02 8.69
N LEU A 112 -1.23 8.45 9.15
CA LEU A 112 -1.19 7.36 10.12
C LEU A 112 -0.69 6.10 9.42
N LEU A 113 0.56 5.75 9.66
CA LEU A 113 1.18 4.54 9.11
C LEU A 113 0.89 3.32 9.98
N ALA A 114 0.85 2.16 9.33
CA ALA A 114 0.79 0.89 10.04
C ALA A 114 2.04 0.71 10.92
N PRO A 115 1.90 0.02 12.07
CA PRO A 115 3.05 -0.37 12.87
C PRO A 115 3.99 -1.28 12.06
N ALA A 116 5.21 -1.44 12.55
CA ALA A 116 6.15 -2.39 11.97
C ALA A 116 5.51 -3.79 11.92
N TRP A 117 5.73 -4.48 10.80
CA TRP A 117 5.22 -5.84 10.66
C TRP A 117 5.89 -6.74 11.70
N VAL A 118 5.07 -7.52 12.40
CA VAL A 118 5.52 -8.53 13.36
C VAL A 118 5.20 -9.91 12.77
N PRO A 119 6.14 -10.89 12.82
CA PRO A 119 5.88 -12.27 12.41
C PRO A 119 4.64 -12.86 13.08
N TRP A 120 3.88 -13.67 12.35
CA TRP A 120 2.65 -14.27 12.88
C TRP A 120 2.89 -15.07 14.16
N ALA A 121 3.95 -15.89 14.18
CA ALA A 121 4.34 -16.66 15.36
C ALA A 121 4.64 -15.79 16.59
N GLU A 122 5.11 -14.55 16.40
CA GLU A 122 5.32 -13.61 17.51
C GLU A 122 4.03 -12.93 17.95
N ARG A 123 3.09 -12.69 17.04
CA ARG A 123 1.76 -12.16 17.41
C ARG A 123 1.01 -13.11 18.33
N LEU A 124 1.09 -14.42 18.07
CA LEU A 124 0.44 -15.46 18.88
C LEU A 124 0.98 -15.55 20.31
N LYS A 125 2.26 -15.25 20.55
CA LYS A 125 2.87 -15.30 21.89
C LYS A 125 2.26 -14.32 22.89
N ASN A 126 1.62 -13.26 22.39
CA ASN A 126 1.06 -12.19 23.21
C ASN A 126 -0.46 -12.33 23.42
N ILE A 127 -1.08 -13.41 22.92
CA ILE A 127 -2.50 -13.71 23.15
C ILE A 127 -2.63 -14.36 24.53
N ALA A 128 -3.56 -13.90 25.37
CA ALA A 128 -3.80 -14.53 26.66
C ALA A 128 -4.43 -15.91 26.46
N PRO A 129 -4.16 -16.91 27.30
CA PRO A 129 -4.77 -18.24 27.18
C PRO A 129 -6.31 -18.20 27.11
N ALA A 130 -6.95 -17.28 27.85
CA ALA A 130 -8.39 -17.09 27.80
C ALA A 130 -8.90 -16.61 26.42
N ASP A 131 -8.12 -15.79 25.71
CA ASP A 131 -8.49 -15.31 24.38
C ASP A 131 -8.30 -16.42 23.32
N LEU A 132 -7.40 -17.39 23.56
CA LEU A 132 -7.25 -18.58 22.72
C LEU A 132 -8.42 -19.55 22.92
N GLU A 133 -8.83 -19.79 24.17
CA GLU A 133 -10.01 -20.61 24.50
C GLU A 133 -11.30 -20.02 23.92
N GLU A 134 -11.44 -18.69 23.88
CA GLU A 134 -12.59 -18.03 23.24
C GLU A 134 -12.58 -18.21 21.70
N LEU A 135 -11.41 -18.19 21.07
CA LEU A 135 -11.28 -18.43 19.62
C LEU A 135 -11.53 -19.90 19.22
N GLU A 136 -11.13 -20.85 20.07
CA GLU A 136 -11.40 -22.30 19.93
C GLU A 136 -12.84 -22.70 20.28
N GLY A 137 -13.67 -21.78 20.79
CA GLY A 137 -15.09 -22.04 21.05
C GLY A 137 -16.03 -21.47 19.98
N LEU A 138 -15.50 -20.70 19.01
CA LEU A 138 -16.27 -20.06 17.95
C LEU A 138 -16.44 -20.95 16.71
N ASP A 139 -15.52 -21.88 16.48
CA ASP A 139 -15.62 -22.93 15.46
C ASP A 139 -16.67 -23.99 15.84
N ASP A 140 -16.75 -24.37 17.11
CA ASP A 140 -17.75 -25.29 17.66
C ASP A 140 -19.19 -24.72 17.60
N ALA A 141 -19.35 -23.39 17.54
CA ALA A 141 -20.65 -22.73 17.53
C ALA A 141 -21.29 -22.63 16.13
N GLU A 142 -20.50 -22.70 15.04
CA GLU A 142 -21.03 -22.67 13.66
C GLU A 142 -21.58 -24.04 13.20
N GLU A 143 -21.12 -25.16 13.77
CA GLU A 143 -21.65 -26.50 13.44
C GLU A 143 -23.05 -26.78 14.05
N ALA A 144 -23.51 -25.95 14.99
CA ALA A 144 -24.77 -26.18 15.72
C ALA A 144 -26.04 -25.60 15.05
N ASP A 145 -25.90 -24.81 13.97
CA ASP A 145 -27.02 -24.11 13.30
C ASP A 145 -27.43 -24.75 11.94
N GLU A 146 -26.84 -25.89 11.56
CA GLU A 146 -27.17 -26.66 10.34
C GLU A 146 -28.10 -27.89 10.55
N GLU A 147 -28.79 -28.03 11.69
CA GLU A 147 -29.76 -29.11 11.94
C GLU A 147 -31.23 -28.77 11.63
#